data_AF-A0A9E5AK49-F1
#
_entry.id   AF-A0A9E5AK49-F1
#
_cell.length_a   1.000
_cell.length_b   1.000
_cell.length_c   1.000
_cell.angle_alpha   90.00
_cell.angle_beta   90.00
_cell.angle_gamma   90.00
#
_symmetry.space_group_name_H-M   'P 1'
#
loop_
_entity.id
_entity.type
_entity.pdbx_description
1 polymer ?
#
loop_
_entity_poly.entity_id
_entity_poly.type
_entity_poly.pdbx_seq_one_letter_code
_entity_poly.pdbx_strand_id
1 'polypeptide(L)'
;MASKTGMCRVVLVATLAGLWLMASGFRPFSPISSVCPACPEKGDKLVFPDGKMIVCEVIAKNQDGYIVQKYGELRFVQTREVAKVEWQQGAEPRGLTSFDQILLKGDDQKVLNGTLIPAPGEPGKMMAMRSPKGNVYTVVNSQILLYYQQGTRKAAAKDPAAAR
;
A
#
# COMPACT_ATOMS: atom_id res chain seq x y z
N MET A 1 -45.30 49.90 -8.78
CA MET A 1 -44.56 49.70 -7.51
C MET A 1 -43.94 48.31 -7.53
N ALA A 2 -42.66 48.23 -7.21
CA ALA A 2 -41.83 47.04 -7.28
C ALA A 2 -42.08 46.09 -6.09
N SER A 3 -41.95 44.78 -6.31
CA SER A 3 -41.06 43.97 -5.48
C SER A 3 -40.74 42.64 -6.17
N LYS A 4 -39.44 42.40 -6.33
CA LYS A 4 -38.83 41.18 -6.88
C LYS A 4 -38.68 40.16 -5.74
N THR A 5 -39.08 38.92 -5.94
CA THR A 5 -38.62 37.79 -5.14
C THR A 5 -38.06 36.72 -6.06
N GLY A 6 -36.76 36.83 -6.33
CA GLY A 6 -35.98 35.78 -6.97
C GLY A 6 -35.76 34.64 -5.98
N MET A 7 -36.32 33.47 -6.27
CA MET A 7 -36.03 32.25 -5.54
C MET A 7 -34.71 31.66 -6.06
N CYS A 8 -33.70 31.75 -5.21
CA CYS A 8 -32.35 31.26 -5.43
C CYS A 8 -32.38 29.72 -5.49
N ARG A 9 -32.07 29.16 -6.67
CA ARG A 9 -31.76 27.73 -6.82
C ARG A 9 -30.45 27.45 -6.09
N VAL A 10 -30.50 26.82 -4.92
CA VAL A 10 -29.33 26.23 -4.27
C VAL A 10 -28.99 24.96 -5.04
N VAL A 11 -28.05 25.08 -5.98
CA VAL A 11 -27.37 23.93 -6.59
C VAL A 11 -26.43 23.38 -5.53
N LEU A 12 -26.82 22.26 -4.93
CA LEU A 12 -25.94 21.48 -4.06
C LEU A 12 -24.88 20.81 -4.95
N VAL A 13 -23.78 21.53 -5.22
CA VAL A 13 -22.58 20.94 -5.80
C VAL A 13 -21.99 20.04 -4.73
N ALA A 14 -22.40 18.77 -4.73
CA ALA A 14 -21.78 17.75 -3.91
C ALA A 14 -20.29 17.72 -4.25
N THR A 15 -19.51 18.17 -3.28
CA THR A 15 -18.05 18.24 -3.26
C THR A 15 -17.43 16.94 -3.77
N LEU A 16 -16.88 16.98 -4.98
CA LEU A 16 -15.86 16.07 -5.52
C LEU A 16 -14.52 16.26 -4.77
N ALA A 17 -14.55 16.28 -3.44
CA ALA A 17 -13.36 16.25 -2.59
C ALA A 17 -13.06 14.81 -2.15
N GLY A 18 -13.18 13.87 -3.09
CA GLY A 18 -12.72 12.49 -2.92
C GLY A 18 -11.24 12.42 -3.25
N LEU A 19 -10.41 12.79 -2.27
CA LEU A 19 -8.97 12.51 -2.14
C LEU A 19 -8.26 11.95 -3.40
N TRP A 20 -7.67 12.85 -4.18
CA TRP A 20 -6.60 12.58 -5.15
C TRP A 20 -5.24 12.28 -4.46
N LEU A 21 -5.25 11.57 -3.33
CA LEU A 21 -4.06 11.32 -2.51
C LEU A 21 -3.41 9.96 -2.82
N MET A 22 -3.21 9.63 -4.09
CA MET A 22 -2.39 8.50 -4.52
C MET A 22 -1.70 8.74 -5.88
N ALA A 23 -1.31 9.97 -6.23
CA ALA A 23 -0.64 10.23 -7.50
C ALA A 23 0.88 9.94 -7.50
N SER A 24 1.42 9.26 -6.49
CA SER A 24 2.77 8.67 -6.61
C SER A 24 2.61 7.30 -7.25
N GLY A 25 3.03 7.20 -8.52
CA GLY A 25 3.14 5.91 -9.18
C GLY A 25 4.20 5.02 -8.54
N PHE A 26 4.31 3.78 -9.01
CA PHE A 26 5.28 2.79 -8.57
C PHE A 26 6.68 3.39 -8.55
N ARG A 27 7.35 3.24 -7.42
CA ARG A 27 8.74 3.63 -7.27
C ARG A 27 9.67 2.45 -7.52
N PRO A 28 10.62 2.57 -8.46
CA PRO A 28 11.61 1.53 -8.69
C PRO A 28 12.36 1.12 -7.42
N PHE A 29 12.83 -0.13 -7.41
CA PHE A 29 13.76 -0.61 -6.41
C PHE A 29 15.10 0.12 -6.53
N SER A 30 15.84 0.13 -5.43
CA SER A 30 17.22 0.63 -5.40
C SER A 30 18.07 -0.15 -6.41
N PRO A 31 18.89 0.52 -7.23
CA PRO A 31 19.76 -0.16 -8.18
C PRO A 31 20.80 -0.99 -7.42
N ILE A 32 20.93 -2.26 -7.79
CA ILE A 32 21.94 -3.18 -7.25
C ILE A 32 22.73 -3.77 -8.41
N SER A 33 24.06 -3.79 -8.29
CA SER A 33 24.93 -4.46 -9.24
C SER A 33 24.74 -5.97 -9.11
N SER A 34 24.21 -6.61 -10.15
CA SER A 34 24.13 -8.07 -10.19
C SER A 34 25.54 -8.66 -10.16
N VAL A 35 25.73 -9.66 -9.29
CA VAL A 35 26.97 -10.48 -9.28
C VAL A 35 27.12 -11.32 -10.55
N CYS A 36 26.04 -11.49 -11.32
CA CYS A 36 26.02 -12.17 -12.61
C CYS A 36 25.01 -11.49 -13.56
N PRO A 37 25.44 -10.50 -14.36
CA PRO A 37 24.55 -9.81 -15.30
C PRO A 37 23.96 -10.72 -16.38
N ALA A 38 24.64 -11.82 -16.73
CA ALA A 38 24.19 -12.78 -17.72
C ALA A 38 23.19 -13.82 -17.18
N CYS A 39 23.01 -13.88 -15.85
CA CYS A 39 22.10 -14.83 -15.24
C CYS A 39 20.66 -14.34 -15.40
N PRO A 40 19.71 -15.22 -15.81
CA PRO A 40 18.32 -14.82 -15.92
C PRO A 40 17.75 -14.43 -14.55
N GLU A 41 17.07 -13.28 -14.49
CA GLU A 41 16.35 -12.87 -13.28
C GLU A 41 15.21 -13.87 -13.00
N LYS A 42 15.13 -14.36 -11.76
CA LYS A 42 14.05 -15.22 -11.28
C LYS A 42 13.05 -14.40 -10.48
N GLY A 43 11.77 -14.58 -10.76
CA GLY A 43 10.67 -13.96 -10.04
C GLY A 43 9.42 -13.86 -10.90
N ASP A 44 8.35 -13.37 -10.28
CA ASP A 44 7.14 -12.93 -10.97
C ASP A 44 7.43 -11.68 -11.79
N LYS A 45 6.63 -11.49 -12.84
CA LYS A 45 6.75 -10.31 -13.71
C LYS A 45 5.51 -9.44 -13.56
N LEU A 46 5.70 -8.25 -13.00
CA LEU A 46 4.65 -7.23 -13.03
C LEU A 46 4.82 -6.43 -14.32
N VAL A 47 3.79 -6.50 -15.18
CA VAL A 47 3.74 -5.79 -16.45
C VAL A 47 2.87 -4.55 -16.28
N PHE A 48 3.42 -3.39 -16.62
CA PHE A 48 2.75 -2.09 -16.55
C PHE A 48 2.05 -1.76 -17.88
N PRO A 49 1.05 -0.86 -17.89
CA PRO A 49 0.34 -0.46 -19.12
C PRO A 49 1.24 0.07 -20.24
N ASP A 50 2.39 0.65 -19.91
CA ASP A 50 3.38 1.16 -20.88
C ASP A 50 4.31 0.07 -21.44
N GLY A 51 4.07 -1.20 -21.08
CA GLY A 51 4.88 -2.34 -21.50
C GLY A 51 6.15 -2.54 -20.68
N LYS A 52 6.48 -1.63 -19.74
CA LYS A 52 7.57 -1.87 -18.80
C LYS A 52 7.26 -3.08 -17.94
N MET A 53 8.32 -3.74 -17.50
CA MET A 53 8.23 -4.92 -16.67
C MET A 53 9.24 -4.81 -15.53
N ILE A 54 8.83 -5.26 -14.36
CA ILE A 54 9.75 -5.54 -13.25
C ILE A 54 9.70 -7.02 -12.93
N VAL A 55 10.88 -7.61 -12.71
CA VAL A 55 11.00 -8.98 -12.16
C VAL A 55 11.23 -8.86 -10.66
N CYS A 56 10.32 -9.43 -9.87
CA CYS A 56 10.31 -9.38 -8.40
C CYS A 56 9.53 -10.56 -7.84
N GLU A 57 9.58 -10.77 -6.53
CA GLU A 57 8.71 -11.73 -5.84
C GLU A 57 7.46 -11.02 -5.32
N VAL A 58 6.26 -11.50 -5.68
CA VAL A 58 5.02 -11.01 -5.05
C VAL A 58 4.82 -11.78 -3.74
N ILE A 59 5.05 -11.11 -2.61
CA ILE A 59 5.02 -11.76 -1.30
C ILE A 59 3.68 -11.60 -0.57
N ALA A 60 2.87 -10.60 -0.95
CA ALA A 60 1.55 -10.39 -0.42
C ALA A 60 0.68 -9.56 -1.37
N LYS A 61 -0.63 -9.59 -1.14
CA LYS A 61 -1.64 -8.86 -1.89
C LYS A 61 -2.67 -8.29 -0.94
N ASN A 62 -3.22 -7.14 -1.29
CA ASN A 62 -4.35 -6.54 -0.59
C ASN A 62 -5.37 -5.99 -1.59
N GLN A 63 -6.44 -5.40 -1.07
CA GLN A 63 -7.52 -4.80 -1.86
C GLN A 63 -7.03 -3.73 -2.85
N ASP A 64 -5.97 -2.99 -2.50
CA ASP A 64 -5.50 -1.82 -3.25
C ASP A 64 -4.28 -2.14 -4.13
N GLY A 65 -3.57 -3.25 -3.90
CA GLY A 65 -2.36 -3.58 -4.66
C GLY A 65 -1.57 -4.81 -4.20
N TYR A 66 -0.34 -4.88 -4.70
CA TYR A 66 0.63 -5.94 -4.47
C TYR A 66 1.77 -5.46 -3.60
N ILE A 67 2.26 -6.32 -2.71
CA ILE A 67 3.53 -6.14 -2.01
C ILE A 67 4.57 -6.97 -2.74
N VAL A 68 5.59 -6.30 -3.25
CA VAL A 68 6.65 -6.91 -4.03
C VAL A 68 8.00 -6.78 -3.33
N GLN A 69 8.83 -7.80 -3.49
CA GLN A 69 10.16 -7.85 -2.97
C GLN A 69 11.19 -8.00 -4.08
N LYS A 70 12.24 -7.18 -4.06
CA LYS A 70 13.44 -7.39 -4.86
C LYS A 70 14.66 -7.08 -4.00
N TYR A 71 15.60 -8.02 -3.92
CA TYR A 71 16.84 -7.90 -3.13
C TYR A 71 16.62 -7.50 -1.66
N GLY A 72 15.55 -7.98 -1.04
CA GLY A 72 15.20 -7.67 0.36
C GLY A 72 14.45 -6.35 0.56
N GLU A 73 14.40 -5.48 -0.45
CA GLU A 73 13.60 -4.25 -0.43
C GLU A 73 12.14 -4.56 -0.75
N LEU A 74 11.23 -3.98 0.05
CA LEU A 74 9.78 -4.11 -0.14
C LEU A 74 9.20 -2.84 -0.75
N ARG A 75 8.33 -3.00 -1.75
CA ARG A 75 7.56 -1.92 -2.36
C ARG A 75 6.08 -2.29 -2.44
N PHE A 76 5.24 -1.26 -2.43
CA PHE A 76 3.84 -1.39 -2.79
C PHE A 76 3.66 -1.02 -4.27
N VAL A 77 2.84 -1.78 -4.99
CA VAL A 77 2.42 -1.46 -6.37
C VAL A 77 0.91 -1.48 -6.40
N GLN A 78 0.27 -0.39 -6.81
CA GLN A 78 -1.19 -0.35 -6.82
C GLN A 78 -1.72 -1.20 -7.97
N THR A 79 -2.87 -1.87 -7.77
CA THR A 79 -3.47 -2.74 -8.80
C THR A 79 -3.71 -1.99 -10.11
N ARG A 80 -4.11 -0.72 -10.05
CA ARG A 80 -4.35 0.11 -11.24
C ARG A 80 -3.11 0.42 -12.08
N GLU A 81 -1.93 0.21 -11.52
CA GLU A 81 -0.65 0.42 -12.21
C GLU A 81 -0.17 -0.86 -12.88
N VAL A 82 -0.76 -2.01 -12.55
CA VAL A 82 -0.36 -3.31 -13.08
C VAL A 82 -1.38 -3.73 -14.13
N ALA A 83 -0.90 -3.91 -15.36
CA ALA A 83 -1.72 -4.45 -16.44
C ALA A 83 -1.94 -5.96 -16.26
N LYS A 84 -0.89 -6.69 -15.89
CA LYS A 84 -0.98 -8.13 -15.55
C LYS A 84 0.23 -8.57 -14.70
N VAL A 85 0.05 -9.69 -14.01
CA VAL A 85 1.15 -10.41 -13.35
C VAL A 85 1.38 -11.72 -14.10
N GLU A 86 2.60 -11.93 -14.58
CA GLU A 86 3.05 -13.23 -15.08
C GLU A 86 3.75 -13.97 -13.94
N TRP A 87 3.04 -14.92 -13.36
CA TRP A 87 3.53 -15.70 -12.22
C TRP A 87 4.65 -16.64 -12.64
N GLN A 88 5.75 -16.67 -11.89
CA GLN A 88 6.88 -17.55 -12.21
C GLN A 88 6.46 -19.03 -12.24
N GLN A 89 5.54 -19.40 -11.35
CA GLN A 89 5.01 -20.77 -11.24
C GLN A 89 3.78 -21.02 -12.16
N GLY A 90 3.45 -20.07 -13.04
CA GLY A 90 2.33 -20.16 -13.96
C GLY A 90 0.96 -19.77 -13.37
N ALA A 91 0.83 -19.66 -12.05
CA ALA A 91 -0.41 -19.25 -11.38
C ALA A 91 -0.14 -18.45 -10.10
N GLU A 92 -1.14 -17.66 -9.69
CA GLU A 92 -1.11 -16.89 -8.42
C GLU A 92 -0.98 -17.85 -7.23
N PRO A 93 0.06 -17.69 -6.37
CA PRO A 93 0.19 -18.48 -5.16
C PRO A 93 -1.02 -18.30 -4.23
N ARG A 94 -1.38 -19.35 -3.51
CA ARG A 94 -2.43 -19.27 -2.48
C ARG A 94 -1.93 -18.45 -1.28
N GLY A 95 -2.84 -17.75 -0.63
CA GLY A 95 -2.57 -17.11 0.67
C GLY A 95 -1.81 -15.79 0.61
N LEU A 96 -1.68 -15.16 -0.56
CA LEU A 96 -1.06 -13.82 -0.66
C LEU A 96 -1.81 -12.75 0.16
N THR A 97 -3.10 -12.95 0.41
CA THR A 97 -3.91 -12.06 1.26
C THR A 97 -3.89 -12.47 2.73
N SER A 98 -3.16 -13.51 3.14
CA SER A 98 -3.18 -14.00 4.52
C SER A 98 -2.39 -13.13 5.50
N PHE A 99 -1.56 -12.21 4.98
CA PHE A 99 -0.71 -11.35 5.79
C PHE A 99 -1.35 -9.98 6.05
N ASP A 100 -1.11 -9.46 7.25
CA ASP A 100 -1.38 -8.07 7.60
C ASP A 100 -0.28 -7.17 7.08
N GLN A 101 -0.65 -5.95 6.70
CA GLN A 101 0.24 -5.03 6.01
C GLN A 101 0.07 -3.61 6.56
N ILE A 102 1.17 -2.90 6.78
CA ILE A 102 1.16 -1.47 7.15
C ILE A 102 1.88 -0.71 6.05
N LEU A 103 1.17 0.19 5.39
CA LEU A 103 1.75 1.14 4.45
C LEU A 103 2.14 2.40 5.21
N LEU A 104 3.41 2.77 5.09
CA LEU A 104 3.95 3.95 5.75
C LEU A 104 3.73 5.19 4.87
N LYS A 105 3.48 6.33 5.52
CA LYS A 105 3.56 7.63 4.89
C LYS A 105 5.00 7.89 4.46
N GLY A 106 5.14 8.66 3.40
CA GLY A 106 6.41 9.05 2.85
C GLY A 106 6.51 8.68 1.39
N ASP A 107 7.56 9.20 0.80
CA ASP A 107 7.76 9.18 -0.65
C ASP A 107 8.04 7.76 -1.17
N ASP A 108 8.67 6.92 -0.36
CA ASP A 108 9.20 5.62 -0.77
C ASP A 108 8.19 4.46 -0.80
N GLN A 109 6.90 4.72 -0.49
CA GLN A 109 5.85 3.69 -0.44
C GLN A 109 6.26 2.42 0.34
N LYS A 110 6.98 2.63 1.47
CA LYS A 110 7.49 1.54 2.31
C LYS A 110 6.32 0.79 2.94
N VAL A 111 6.46 -0.52 3.01
CA VAL A 111 5.46 -1.42 3.56
C VAL A 111 6.09 -2.40 4.52
N LEU A 112 5.39 -2.63 5.63
CA LEU A 112 5.66 -3.74 6.54
C LEU A 112 4.63 -4.84 6.24
N ASN A 113 5.09 -6.09 6.28
CA ASN A 113 4.28 -7.28 6.02
C ASN A 113 4.48 -8.31 7.14
N GLY A 114 3.41 -8.92 7.63
CA GLY A 114 3.47 -9.90 8.71
C GLY A 114 2.14 -10.11 9.43
N THR A 115 2.18 -10.15 10.77
CA THR A 115 1.02 -10.27 11.64
C THR A 115 0.98 -9.09 12.58
N LEU A 116 -0.16 -8.39 12.64
CA LEU A 116 -0.38 -7.34 13.62
C LEU A 116 -0.45 -7.96 15.02
N ILE A 117 0.27 -7.37 15.94
CA ILE A 117 0.28 -7.76 17.35
C ILE A 117 -0.02 -6.55 18.23
N PRO A 118 -0.45 -6.75 19.48
CA PRO A 118 -0.59 -5.65 20.42
C PRO A 118 0.71 -4.85 20.52
N ALA A 119 0.63 -3.53 20.38
CA ALA A 119 1.79 -2.66 20.50
C ALA A 119 2.22 -2.56 21.97
N PRO A 120 3.51 -2.70 22.29
CA PRO A 120 4.02 -2.39 23.63
C PRO A 120 3.92 -0.88 23.88
N GLY A 121 3.47 -0.48 25.07
CA GLY A 121 3.34 0.93 25.46
C GLY A 121 1.91 1.45 25.36
N GLU A 122 1.73 2.68 24.85
CA GLU A 122 0.44 3.40 24.86
C GLU A 122 -0.53 2.90 23.78
N PRO A 123 -1.65 2.23 24.16
CA PRO A 123 -2.63 1.72 23.22
C PRO A 123 -3.23 2.85 22.37
N GLY A 124 -3.35 2.62 21.06
CA GLY A 124 -3.94 3.59 20.13
C GLY A 124 -2.99 4.69 19.64
N LYS A 125 -1.73 4.73 20.09
CA LYS A 125 -0.68 5.61 19.52
C LYS A 125 0.26 4.90 18.57
N MET A 126 0.43 3.60 18.75
CA MET A 126 1.36 2.78 17.97
C MET A 126 0.69 1.49 17.49
N MET A 127 1.20 0.95 16.38
CA MET A 127 0.93 -0.40 15.92
C MET A 127 2.22 -1.21 15.94
N ALA A 128 2.11 -2.50 16.26
CA ALA A 128 3.23 -3.43 16.19
C ALA A 128 2.93 -4.53 15.17
N MET A 129 3.97 -4.92 14.45
CA MET A 129 3.91 -5.98 13.46
C MET A 129 5.06 -6.95 13.66
N ARG A 130 4.73 -8.25 13.72
CA ARG A 130 5.71 -9.33 13.67
C ARG A 130 5.85 -9.80 12.22
N SER A 131 7.05 -9.66 11.65
CA SER A 131 7.35 -10.17 10.31
C SER A 131 7.33 -11.71 10.26
N PRO A 132 7.26 -12.33 9.07
CA PRO A 132 7.37 -13.78 8.92
C PRO A 132 8.66 -14.38 9.50
N LYS A 133 9.73 -13.58 9.58
CA LYS A 133 11.02 -13.98 10.18
C LYS A 133 11.08 -13.80 11.71
N GLY A 134 9.99 -13.36 12.34
CA GLY A 134 9.89 -13.20 13.79
C GLY A 134 10.30 -11.83 14.33
N ASN A 135 10.90 -10.96 13.52
CA ASN A 135 11.26 -9.59 13.93
C ASN A 135 10.00 -8.77 14.23
N VAL A 136 10.04 -7.95 15.28
CA VAL A 136 8.94 -7.06 15.67
C VAL A 136 9.30 -5.63 15.30
N TYR A 137 8.39 -4.97 14.59
CA TYR A 137 8.48 -3.55 14.22
C TYR A 137 7.35 -2.79 14.89
N THR A 138 7.67 -1.66 15.51
CA THR A 138 6.69 -0.71 16.04
C THR A 138 6.63 0.53 15.15
N VAL A 139 5.42 1.01 14.88
CA VAL A 139 5.17 2.18 14.04
C VAL A 139 4.23 3.12 14.78
N VAL A 140 4.58 4.40 14.83
CA VAL A 140 3.68 5.42 15.38
C VAL A 140 2.55 5.67 14.39
N ASN A 141 1.31 5.79 14.86
CA ASN A 141 0.13 5.94 14.00
C ASN A 141 0.23 7.14 13.05
N SER A 142 0.91 8.21 13.45
CA SER A 142 1.16 9.38 12.61
C SER A 142 1.96 9.05 11.34
N GLN A 143 2.77 8.01 11.34
CA GLN A 143 3.56 7.51 10.20
C GLN A 143 2.80 6.51 9.33
N ILE A 144 1.62 6.06 9.74
CA ILE A 144 0.84 5.06 9.00
C ILE A 144 -0.03 5.79 7.98
N LEU A 145 0.13 5.44 6.71
CA LEU A 145 -0.76 5.88 5.65
C LEU A 145 -2.05 5.06 5.71
N LEU A 146 -1.91 3.74 5.68
CA LEU A 146 -3.00 2.76 5.69
C LEU A 146 -2.51 1.46 6.32
N TYR A 147 -3.44 0.63 6.78
CA TYR A 147 -3.12 -0.76 7.10
C TYR A 147 -4.22 -1.70 6.61
N TYR A 148 -3.83 -2.95 6.42
CA TYR A 148 -4.65 -4.03 5.93
C TYR A 148 -4.56 -5.18 6.89
N GLN A 149 -5.71 -5.79 7.16
CA GLN A 149 -5.80 -7.06 7.86
C GLN A 149 -6.27 -8.10 6.89
N GLN A 150 -5.45 -9.12 6.67
CA GLN A 150 -5.73 -10.20 5.73
C GLN A 150 -6.24 -9.69 4.36
N GLY A 151 -5.49 -8.74 3.79
CA GLY A 151 -5.81 -8.12 2.50
C GLY A 151 -6.95 -7.09 2.51
N THR A 152 -7.71 -6.96 3.60
CA THR A 152 -8.82 -6.00 3.70
C THR A 152 -8.36 -4.71 4.34
N ARG A 153 -8.66 -3.57 3.70
CA ARG A 153 -8.30 -2.25 4.22
C ARG A 153 -9.03 -1.96 5.53
N LYS A 154 -8.32 -1.35 6.48
CA LYS A 154 -8.88 -0.89 7.76
C LYS A 154 -8.60 0.59 7.96
N ALA A 155 -9.48 1.26 8.70
CA ALA A 155 -9.27 2.66 9.05
C ALA A 155 -8.09 2.75 10.02
N ALA A 156 -7.11 3.63 9.73
CA ALA A 156 -6.05 3.96 10.68
C ALA A 156 -6.67 4.27 12.05
N ALA A 157 -6.11 3.70 13.13
CA ALA A 157 -6.58 4.00 14.47
C ALA A 157 -6.52 5.53 14.67
N LYS A 158 -7.68 6.15 14.90
CA LYS A 158 -7.75 7.60 15.15
C LYS A 158 -6.92 7.90 16.38
N ASP A 159 -6.02 8.88 16.29
CA ASP A 159 -5.35 9.41 17.47
C ASP A 159 -6.43 9.97 18.41
N PRO A 160 -6.62 9.40 19.62
CA PRO A 160 -7.61 9.90 20.56
C PRO A 160 -7.31 11.33 21.03
N ALA A 161 -6.10 11.86 20.82
CA ALA A 161 -5.75 13.25 21.12
C ALA A 161 -6.23 14.24 20.04
N ALA A 162 -6.53 13.80 18.82
CA ALA A 162 -7.02 14.67 17.74
C ALA A 162 -8.55 14.95 17.81
N ALA A 163 -9.22 14.41 18.82
CA ALA A 163 -10.67 14.56 19.06
C ALA A 163 -10.99 15.50 20.25
N ARG A 164 -10.01 16.25 20.75
CA ARG A 164 -10.16 17.23 21.82
C ARG A 164 -9.78 18.62 21.36
#